data_AF-A0A954LJ90-F1
#
_entry.id   AF-A0A954LJ90-F1
#
_cell.length_a   1.000
_cell.length_b   1.000
_cell.length_c   1.000
_cell.angle_alpha   90.00
_cell.angle_beta   90.00
_cell.angle_gamma   90.00
#
_symmetry.space_group_name_H-M   'P 1'
#
loop_
_entity.id
_entity.type
_entity.pdbx_description
1 polymer ?
#
loop_
_entity_poly.entity_id
_entity_poly.type
_entity_poly.pdbx_seq_one_letter_code
_entity_poly.pdbx_strand_id
1 'polypeptide(L)'
;MRSPFGIFRKHGTILIAGLVVLCMFAFTLADYLKPQHLPALLGMFAVGTIFYLLGQPSGNGNWLAVVGGVLGLVAVSYIPTFWGPPAAATTSVGKLSEEELQELIENRETANKFMVAVYEEGAGPRPTFQSLLSEIQTRFPDLASQPQFFQMVAPSLFRQLGEVQAEWDRGYQNFSFFSSEELSSSNRSAELVREAVVRDWVMAQEADKLGIRVSNDTITDFVKKASLNRDTKKSIDREKFIKFREETSLSESDLYD
;
A
#
# COMPACT_ATOMS: atom_id res chain seq x y z
N MET A 1 32.73 37.47 39.18
CA MET A 1 31.53 36.79 38.66
C MET A 1 31.87 35.30 38.49
N ARG A 2 31.20 34.39 39.19
CA ARG A 2 31.43 32.93 39.00
C ARG A 2 30.81 32.54 37.66
N SER A 3 31.65 32.08 36.73
CA SER A 3 31.19 31.59 35.42
C SER A 3 30.29 30.36 35.62
N PRO A 4 29.11 30.31 34.98
CA PRO A 4 28.21 29.15 35.04
C PRO A 4 28.84 27.86 34.47
N PHE A 5 29.95 27.97 33.74
CA PHE A 5 30.71 26.82 33.22
C PHE A 5 31.66 26.16 34.23
N GLY A 6 31.79 26.71 35.44
CA GLY A 6 32.69 26.16 36.47
C GLY A 6 32.31 24.73 36.90
N ILE A 7 31.02 24.41 36.91
CA ILE A 7 30.50 23.09 37.29
C ILE A 7 30.84 22.05 36.22
N PHE A 8 30.69 22.40 34.94
CA PHE A 8 31.02 21.53 33.81
C PHE A 8 32.50 21.17 33.75
N ARG A 9 33.39 22.11 34.08
CA ARG A 9 34.84 21.83 34.16
C ARG A 9 35.20 20.91 35.32
N LYS A 10 34.56 21.07 36.47
CA LYS A 10 34.87 20.29 37.68
C LYS A 10 34.46 18.82 37.55
N HIS A 11 33.40 18.54 36.79
CA HIS A 11 32.85 17.18 36.63
C HIS A 11 32.92 16.65 35.19
N GLY A 12 33.76 17.24 34.33
CA GLY A 12 33.82 16.91 32.90
C GLY A 12 34.03 15.41 32.63
N THR A 13 34.93 14.75 33.36
CA THR A 13 35.18 13.30 33.19
C THR A 13 33.96 12.44 33.53
N ILE A 14 33.24 12.79 34.61
CA ILE A 14 32.05 12.06 35.05
C ILE A 14 30.89 12.29 34.07
N LEU A 15 30.76 13.52 33.55
CA LEU A 15 29.75 13.86 32.55
C LEU A 15 29.99 13.13 31.22
N ILE A 16 31.24 13.08 30.74
CA ILE A 16 31.57 12.36 29.50
C ILE A 16 31.33 10.85 29.68
N ALA A 17 31.79 10.26 30.79
CA ALA A 17 31.53 8.85 31.07
C ALA A 17 30.02 8.54 31.15
N GLY A 18 29.25 9.41 31.82
CA GLY A 18 27.79 9.29 31.88
C GLY A 18 27.13 9.39 30.50
N LEU A 19 27.57 10.34 29.66
CA LEU A 19 27.06 10.50 28.31
C LEU A 19 27.35 9.28 27.42
N VAL A 20 28.55 8.70 27.53
CA VAL A 20 28.93 7.50 26.77
C VAL A 20 28.07 6.30 27.17
N VAL A 21 27.85 6.07 28.47
CA VAL A 21 26.96 5.00 28.96
C VAL A 21 25.52 5.24 28.51
N LEU A 22 25.04 6.47 28.56
CA LEU A 22 23.70 6.84 28.08
C LEU A 22 23.56 6.59 26.57
N CYS A 23 24.58 6.93 25.77
CA CYS A 23 24.60 6.65 24.34
C CYS A 23 24.60 5.15 24.04
N MET A 24 25.43 4.35 24.72
CA MET A 24 25.42 2.89 24.55
C MET A 24 24.05 2.30 24.92
N PHE A 25 23.45 2.78 26.00
CA PHE A 25 22.11 2.35 26.40
C PHE A 25 21.04 2.73 25.38
N ALA A 26 21.10 3.95 24.83
CA ALA A 26 20.20 4.41 23.79
C ALA A 26 20.30 3.59 22.50
N PHE A 27 21.52 3.28 22.05
CA PHE A 27 21.75 2.42 20.89
C PHE A 27 21.28 0.99 21.12
N THR A 28 21.60 0.41 22.29
CA THR A 28 21.18 -0.95 22.62
C THR A 28 19.65 -1.03 22.66
N LEU A 29 18.97 -0.06 23.26
CA LEU A 29 17.51 -0.04 23.27
C LEU A 29 16.91 0.24 21.90
N ALA A 30 17.53 1.08 21.08
CA ALA A 30 17.05 1.38 19.73
C ALA A 30 16.93 0.12 18.86
N ASP A 31 17.85 -0.83 19.01
CA ASP A 31 17.80 -2.10 18.26
C ASP A 31 16.66 -3.03 18.70
N TYR A 32 16.20 -2.92 19.95
CA TYR A 32 15.09 -3.74 20.48
C TYR A 32 13.73 -3.04 20.40
N LEU A 33 13.69 -1.75 20.10
CA LEU A 33 12.47 -0.96 20.08
C LEU A 33 11.97 -0.77 18.66
N LYS A 34 10.76 -1.26 18.41
CA LYS A 34 10.01 -0.86 17.22
C LYS A 34 9.89 0.68 17.20
N PRO A 35 10.05 1.34 16.05
CA PRO A 35 10.00 2.81 15.93
C PRO A 35 8.79 3.45 16.62
N GLN A 36 7.66 2.74 16.65
CA GLN A 36 6.42 3.13 17.32
C GLN A 36 6.54 3.42 18.83
N HIS A 37 7.52 2.84 19.55
CA HIS A 37 7.66 3.02 21.01
C HIS A 37 8.67 4.12 21.40
N LEU A 38 9.45 4.60 20.44
CA LEU A 38 10.54 5.54 20.65
C LEU A 38 10.06 6.90 21.21
N PRO A 39 8.95 7.50 20.71
CA PRO A 39 8.42 8.73 21.29
C PRO A 39 8.01 8.58 22.76
N ALA A 40 7.37 7.46 23.12
CA ALA A 40 6.88 7.22 24.48
C ALA A 40 8.04 7.13 25.48
N LEU A 41 9.11 6.44 25.11
CA LEU A 41 10.32 6.36 25.94
C LEU A 41 11.04 7.70 26.03
N LEU A 42 11.17 8.44 24.93
CA LEU A 42 11.74 9.78 24.96
C LEU A 42 10.95 10.72 25.87
N GLY A 43 9.61 10.68 25.81
CA GLY A 43 8.74 11.44 26.70
C GLY A 43 8.93 11.08 28.17
N MET A 44 8.93 9.78 28.48
CA MET A 44 9.17 9.27 29.82
C MET A 44 10.50 9.76 30.39
N PHE A 45 11.60 9.61 29.63
CA PHE A 45 12.92 10.04 30.10
C PHE A 45 13.06 11.57 30.16
N ALA A 46 12.55 12.30 29.18
CA ALA A 46 12.65 13.77 29.16
C ALA A 46 11.89 14.39 30.34
N VAL A 47 10.62 14.01 30.54
CA VAL A 47 9.79 14.55 31.63
C VAL A 47 10.28 14.04 32.99
N GLY A 48 10.68 12.76 33.08
CA GLY A 48 11.28 12.20 34.29
C GLY A 48 12.56 12.93 34.70
N THR A 49 13.43 13.28 33.75
CA THR A 49 14.66 14.05 34.03
C THR A 49 14.36 15.47 34.49
N ILE A 50 13.38 16.14 33.88
CA ILE A 50 12.95 17.48 34.30
C ILE A 50 12.43 17.45 35.75
N PHE A 51 11.57 16.48 36.07
CA PHE A 51 11.02 16.36 37.43
C PHE A 51 12.07 15.93 38.46
N TYR A 52 13.05 15.12 38.08
CA TYR A 52 14.19 14.79 38.92
C TYR A 52 14.97 16.06 39.32
N LEU A 53 15.28 16.92 38.35
CA LEU A 53 16.01 18.17 38.57
C LEU A 53 15.21 19.15 39.45
N LEU A 54 13.90 19.26 39.23
CA LEU A 54 13.01 20.07 40.07
C LEU A 54 12.89 19.53 41.50
N GLY A 55 13.06 18.22 41.69
CA GLY A 55 12.98 17.57 43.00
C GLY A 55 14.24 17.63 43.84
N GLN A 56 15.41 17.92 43.26
CA GLN A 56 16.68 17.98 43.99
C GLN A 56 16.68 18.90 45.23
N PRO A 57 16.11 20.12 45.19
CA PRO A 57 16.09 21.02 46.36
C PRO A 57 15.30 20.46 47.54
N SER A 58 14.34 19.56 47.29
CA SER A 58 13.47 18.96 48.31
C SER A 58 14.00 17.63 48.87
N GLY A 59 15.10 17.10 48.34
CA GLY A 59 15.61 15.76 48.67
C GLY A 59 14.82 14.60 48.05
N ASN A 60 13.69 14.87 47.38
CA ASN A 60 12.78 13.87 46.83
C ASN A 60 12.92 13.67 45.31
N GLY A 61 14.08 13.97 44.74
CA GLY A 61 14.34 13.90 43.29
C GLY A 61 13.94 12.56 42.65
N ASN A 62 14.30 11.43 43.28
CA ASN A 62 14.01 10.11 42.75
C ASN A 62 12.49 9.83 42.63
N TRP A 63 11.70 10.22 43.62
CA TRP A 63 10.24 10.03 43.58
C TRP A 63 9.59 10.89 42.51
N LEU A 64 9.99 12.17 42.43
CA LEU A 64 9.49 13.08 41.42
C LEU A 64 9.88 12.62 40.00
N ALA A 65 11.07 12.03 39.82
CA ALA A 65 11.49 11.44 38.56
C ALA A 65 10.56 10.33 38.08
N VAL A 66 10.14 9.42 38.99
CA VAL A 66 9.20 8.34 38.67
C VAL A 66 7.84 8.90 38.29
N VAL A 67 7.33 9.87 39.05
CA VAL A 67 6.06 10.55 38.76
C VAL A 67 6.13 11.26 37.40
N GLY A 68 7.22 11.98 37.13
CA GLY A 68 7.46 12.65 35.85
C GLY A 68 7.57 11.67 34.69
N GLY A 69 8.20 10.51 34.90
CA GLY A 69 8.29 9.45 33.91
C GLY A 69 6.92 8.91 33.51
N VAL A 70 6.08 8.58 34.50
CA VAL A 70 4.70 8.11 34.26
C VAL A 70 3.88 9.20 33.55
N LEU A 71 3.96 10.45 34.00
CA LEU A 71 3.28 11.57 33.35
C LEU A 71 3.77 11.81 31.92
N GLY A 72 5.07 11.65 31.65
CA GLY A 72 5.63 11.77 30.30
C GLY A 72 5.13 10.68 29.36
N LEU A 73 5.02 9.45 29.87
CA LEU A 73 4.47 8.32 29.11
C LEU A 73 3.00 8.55 28.76
N VAL A 74 2.21 9.00 29.74
CA VAL A 74 0.81 9.39 29.53
C VAL A 74 0.72 10.55 28.54
N ALA A 75 1.45 11.66 28.76
CA ALA A 75 1.39 12.83 27.88
C ALA A 75 1.71 12.48 26.43
N VAL A 76 2.77 11.71 26.17
CA VAL A 76 3.13 11.32 24.80
C VAL A 76 2.09 10.41 24.16
N SER A 77 1.39 9.55 24.92
CA SER A 77 0.30 8.75 24.35
C SER A 77 -0.90 9.59 23.87
N TYR A 78 -1.09 10.80 24.42
CA TYR A 78 -2.19 11.71 24.03
C TYR A 78 -1.77 12.83 23.06
N ILE A 79 -0.47 13.09 22.87
CA ILE A 79 0.01 14.11 21.92
C ILE A 79 -0.46 13.84 20.47
N PRO A 80 -0.42 12.61 19.92
CA PRO A 80 -0.90 12.34 18.57
C PRO A 80 -2.40 12.67 18.38
N THR A 81 -3.19 12.58 19.45
CA THR A 81 -4.63 12.90 19.38
C THR A 81 -4.88 14.39 19.15
N PHE A 82 -3.98 15.25 19.64
CA PHE A 82 -4.10 16.70 19.48
C PHE A 82 -3.25 17.25 18.33
N TRP A 83 -2.04 16.73 18.14
CA TRP A 83 -1.01 17.25 17.22
C TRP A 83 -0.48 16.17 16.25
N GLY A 84 -1.20 15.07 16.06
CA GLY A 84 -0.84 14.06 15.07
C GLY A 84 -0.83 14.61 13.63
N PRO A 85 -0.18 13.92 12.69
CA PRO A 85 -0.21 14.31 11.30
C PRO A 85 -1.66 14.49 10.83
N PRO A 86 -1.97 15.53 10.04
CA PRO A 86 -3.32 15.77 9.58
C PRO A 86 -3.83 14.53 8.83
N ALA A 87 -5.12 14.22 9.02
CA ALA A 87 -5.76 13.13 8.30
C ALA A 87 -5.59 13.34 6.78
N ALA A 88 -5.21 12.28 6.07
CA ALA A 88 -5.03 12.33 4.62
C ALA A 88 -6.36 12.59 3.90
N ALA A 89 -7.45 12.07 4.45
CA ALA A 89 -8.81 12.41 4.04
C ALA A 89 -9.77 12.45 5.24
N THR A 90 -10.68 13.42 5.23
CA THR A 90 -11.80 13.50 6.17
C THR A 90 -13.10 13.25 5.41
N THR A 91 -13.84 12.21 5.79
CA THR A 91 -15.07 11.80 5.10
C THR A 91 -16.26 11.87 6.08
N SER A 92 -17.47 11.68 5.57
CA SER A 92 -18.69 11.56 6.39
C SER A 92 -18.68 10.34 7.32
N VAL A 93 -17.84 9.35 7.04
CA VAL A 93 -17.78 8.07 7.74
C VAL A 93 -16.65 8.04 8.79
N GLY A 94 -15.62 8.85 8.61
CA GLY A 94 -14.48 8.89 9.51
C GLY A 94 -13.28 9.65 8.94
N LYS A 95 -12.19 9.66 9.70
CA LYS A 95 -10.90 10.18 9.25
C LYS A 95 -10.05 9.00 8.79
N LEU A 96 -9.41 9.16 7.64
CA LEU A 96 -8.45 8.21 7.11
C LEU A 96 -7.05 8.81 7.29
N SER A 97 -6.19 8.08 7.98
CA SER A 97 -4.78 8.45 8.12
C SER A 97 -4.04 8.26 6.79
N GLU A 98 -2.85 8.85 6.67
CA GLU A 98 -1.99 8.67 5.51
C GLU A 98 -1.53 7.22 5.36
N GLU A 99 -1.27 6.54 6.48
CA GLU A 99 -0.87 5.14 6.51
C GLU A 99 -1.99 4.22 6.02
N GLU A 100 -3.21 4.40 6.53
CA GLU A 100 -4.39 3.65 6.06
C GLU A 100 -4.70 3.92 4.59
N LEU A 101 -4.54 5.17 4.13
CA LEU A 101 -4.75 5.49 2.72
C LEU A 101 -3.71 4.79 1.83
N GLN A 102 -2.45 4.79 2.25
CA GLN A 102 -1.37 4.12 1.53
C GLN A 102 -1.60 2.60 1.48
N GLU A 103 -1.99 1.99 2.60
CA GLU A 103 -2.35 0.57 2.66
C GLU A 103 -3.51 0.23 1.72
N LEU A 104 -4.56 1.07 1.66
CA LEU A 104 -5.68 0.87 0.73
C LEU A 104 -5.25 1.00 -0.74
N ILE A 105 -4.31 1.89 -1.06
CA ILE A 105 -3.74 2.02 -2.40
C ILE A 105 -2.97 0.74 -2.78
N GLU A 106 -2.14 0.24 -1.87
CA GLU A 106 -1.34 -0.99 -2.07
C GLU A 106 -2.24 -2.23 -2.23
N ASN A 107 -3.28 -2.34 -1.41
CA ASN A 107 -4.27 -3.42 -1.51
C ASN A 107 -5.03 -3.36 -2.84
N ARG A 108 -5.42 -2.15 -3.29
CA ARG A 108 -6.07 -1.98 -4.60
C ARG A 108 -5.12 -2.37 -5.73
N GLU A 109 -3.86 -1.98 -5.68
CA GLU A 109 -2.87 -2.34 -6.72
C GLU A 109 -2.71 -3.86 -6.82
N THR A 110 -2.64 -4.54 -5.67
CA THR A 110 -2.55 -6.00 -5.59
C THR A 110 -3.79 -6.68 -6.18
N ALA A 111 -4.98 -6.21 -5.81
CA ALA A 111 -6.24 -6.70 -6.36
C ALA A 111 -6.35 -6.49 -7.88
N ASN A 112 -5.93 -5.33 -8.37
CA ASN A 112 -5.91 -5.03 -9.81
C ASN A 112 -4.95 -5.96 -10.57
N LYS A 113 -3.73 -6.18 -10.06
CA LYS A 113 -2.76 -7.12 -10.66
C LYS A 113 -3.33 -8.53 -10.74
N PHE A 114 -3.98 -8.98 -9.67
CA PHE A 114 -4.67 -10.26 -9.64
C PHE A 114 -5.78 -10.34 -10.68
N MET A 115 -6.67 -9.35 -10.76
CA MET A 115 -7.77 -9.33 -11.72
C MET A 115 -7.28 -9.29 -13.16
N VAL A 116 -6.20 -8.56 -13.44
CA VAL A 116 -5.53 -8.56 -14.75
C VAL A 116 -5.01 -9.96 -15.10
N ALA A 117 -4.29 -10.63 -14.20
CA ALA A 117 -3.79 -11.98 -14.45
C ALA A 117 -4.92 -12.99 -14.71
N VAL A 118 -5.99 -12.92 -13.91
CA VAL A 118 -7.20 -13.74 -14.09
C VAL A 118 -7.87 -13.47 -15.43
N TYR A 119 -7.94 -12.21 -15.86
CA TYR A 119 -8.51 -11.83 -17.15
C TYR A 119 -7.64 -12.28 -18.31
N GLU A 120 -6.32 -12.09 -18.25
CA GLU A 120 -5.37 -12.49 -19.30
C GLU A 120 -5.35 -14.00 -19.53
N GLU A 121 -5.51 -14.81 -18.47
CA GLU A 121 -5.65 -16.25 -18.61
C GLU A 121 -6.91 -16.64 -19.40
N GLY A 122 -8.02 -15.93 -19.17
CA GLY A 122 -9.28 -16.15 -19.88
C GLY A 122 -9.25 -15.61 -21.31
N ALA A 123 -8.91 -14.34 -21.49
CA ALA A 123 -8.94 -13.64 -22.77
C ALA A 123 -7.76 -14.00 -23.69
N GLY A 124 -6.67 -14.56 -23.12
CA GLY A 124 -5.40 -14.70 -23.80
C GLY A 124 -4.56 -13.41 -23.72
N PRO A 125 -3.26 -13.51 -24.07
CA PRO A 125 -2.37 -12.36 -24.08
C PRO A 125 -2.89 -11.30 -25.05
N ARG A 126 -2.62 -10.02 -24.74
CA ARG A 126 -3.01 -8.90 -25.61
C ARG A 126 -2.57 -9.20 -27.05
N PRO A 127 -3.49 -9.22 -28.02
CA PRO A 127 -3.16 -9.56 -29.38
C PRO A 127 -2.23 -8.49 -29.94
N THR A 128 -1.05 -8.91 -30.33
CA THR A 128 -0.08 -8.09 -31.03
C THR A 128 -0.22 -8.28 -32.54
N PHE A 129 0.20 -7.29 -33.31
CA PHE A 129 0.30 -7.43 -34.76
C PHE A 129 1.07 -8.70 -35.17
N GLN A 130 2.15 -9.02 -34.44
CA GLN A 130 2.95 -10.23 -34.68
C GLN A 130 2.16 -11.51 -34.42
N SER A 131 1.36 -11.57 -33.34
CA SER A 131 0.53 -12.73 -33.03
C SER A 131 -0.53 -12.98 -34.11
N LEU A 132 -1.24 -11.93 -34.56
CA LEU A 132 -2.23 -12.04 -35.64
C LEU A 132 -1.58 -12.44 -36.97
N LEU A 133 -0.41 -11.86 -37.29
CA LEU A 133 0.32 -12.26 -38.49
C LEU A 133 0.70 -13.73 -38.46
N SER A 134 1.18 -14.24 -37.32
CA SER A 134 1.55 -15.65 -37.19
C SER A 134 0.34 -16.59 -37.32
N GLU A 135 -0.81 -16.21 -36.76
CA GLU A 135 -2.06 -16.96 -36.91
C GLU A 135 -2.50 -17.03 -38.37
N ILE A 136 -2.43 -15.91 -39.09
CA ILE A 136 -2.82 -15.82 -40.50
C ILE A 136 -1.87 -16.61 -41.40
N GLN A 137 -0.57 -16.53 -41.15
CA GLN A 137 0.43 -17.34 -41.85
C GLN A 137 0.18 -18.83 -41.65
N THR A 138 -0.19 -19.21 -40.42
CA THR A 138 -0.51 -20.60 -40.08
C THR A 138 -1.79 -21.07 -40.77
N ARG A 139 -2.81 -20.20 -40.86
CA ARG A 139 -4.12 -20.52 -41.44
C ARG A 139 -4.14 -20.49 -42.97
N PHE A 140 -3.28 -19.68 -43.58
CA PHE A 140 -3.22 -19.46 -45.03
C PHE A 140 -1.76 -19.46 -45.56
N PRO A 141 -1.04 -20.60 -45.49
CA PRO A 141 0.37 -20.66 -45.84
C PRO A 141 0.63 -20.29 -47.31
N ASP A 142 -0.25 -20.72 -48.23
CA ASP A 142 -0.10 -20.48 -49.66
C ASP A 142 -0.24 -18.99 -50.01
N LEU A 143 -1.16 -18.29 -49.34
CA LEU A 143 -1.40 -16.86 -49.53
C LEU A 143 -0.28 -16.03 -48.90
N ALA A 144 0.22 -16.43 -47.73
CA ALA A 144 1.32 -15.76 -47.04
C ALA A 144 2.63 -15.72 -47.86
N SER A 145 2.81 -16.67 -48.78
CA SER A 145 3.96 -16.72 -49.69
C SER A 145 3.91 -15.69 -50.83
N GLN A 146 2.75 -15.08 -51.09
CA GLN A 146 2.58 -14.15 -52.20
C GLN A 146 3.08 -12.75 -51.83
N PRO A 147 3.90 -12.09 -52.68
CA PRO A 147 4.42 -10.75 -52.39
C PRO A 147 3.34 -9.68 -52.17
N GLN A 148 2.16 -9.88 -52.75
CA GLN A 148 1.05 -8.92 -52.72
C GLN A 148 0.09 -9.13 -51.54
N PHE A 149 0.20 -10.26 -50.84
CA PHE A 149 -0.68 -10.62 -49.73
C PHE A 149 -0.66 -9.57 -48.61
N PHE A 150 0.53 -9.12 -48.22
CA PHE A 150 0.66 -8.09 -47.20
C PHE A 150 0.04 -6.75 -47.61
N GLN A 151 0.06 -6.39 -48.90
CA GLN A 151 -0.54 -5.15 -49.37
C GLN A 151 -2.08 -5.22 -49.35
N MET A 152 -2.67 -6.39 -49.62
CA MET A 152 -4.12 -6.56 -49.58
C MET A 152 -4.66 -6.72 -48.16
N VAL A 153 -3.93 -7.44 -47.30
CA VAL A 153 -4.48 -7.91 -46.02
C VAL A 153 -4.15 -6.93 -44.89
N ALA A 154 -3.04 -6.18 -44.98
CA ALA A 154 -2.64 -5.24 -43.92
C ALA A 154 -3.73 -4.24 -43.49
N PRO A 155 -4.46 -3.55 -44.38
CA PRO A 155 -5.49 -2.59 -43.95
C PRO A 155 -6.63 -3.25 -43.15
N SER A 156 -7.06 -4.43 -43.57
CA SER A 156 -8.10 -5.20 -42.86
C SER A 156 -7.61 -5.71 -41.50
N LEU A 157 -6.34 -6.11 -41.42
CA LEU A 157 -5.73 -6.54 -40.16
C LEU A 157 -5.50 -5.40 -39.21
N PHE A 158 -5.08 -4.23 -39.67
CA PHE A 158 -4.97 -3.07 -38.80
C PHE A 158 -6.33 -2.68 -38.22
N ARG A 159 -7.41 -2.81 -39.01
CA ARG A 159 -8.78 -2.57 -38.52
C ARG A 159 -9.21 -3.62 -37.50
N GLN A 160 -9.04 -4.90 -37.80
CA GLN A 160 -9.39 -5.99 -36.88
C GLN A 160 -8.54 -5.94 -35.61
N LEU A 161 -7.23 -5.72 -35.73
CA LEU A 161 -6.33 -5.51 -34.60
C LEU A 161 -6.82 -4.32 -33.76
N GLY A 162 -7.19 -3.20 -34.39
CA GLY A 162 -7.72 -2.04 -33.67
C GLY A 162 -9.01 -2.34 -32.91
N GLU A 163 -9.94 -3.09 -33.49
CA GLU A 163 -11.19 -3.50 -32.84
C GLU A 163 -10.95 -4.48 -31.69
N VAL A 164 -10.12 -5.50 -31.91
CA VAL A 164 -9.78 -6.50 -30.89
C VAL A 164 -8.96 -5.86 -29.77
N GLN A 165 -8.01 -4.97 -30.09
CA GLN A 165 -7.23 -4.24 -29.11
C GLN A 165 -8.11 -3.28 -28.33
N ALA A 166 -9.08 -2.60 -28.96
CA ALA A 166 -10.05 -1.76 -28.25
C ALA A 166 -11.03 -2.56 -27.37
N GLU A 167 -11.39 -3.79 -27.74
CA GLU A 167 -12.16 -4.69 -26.87
C GLU A 167 -11.31 -5.19 -25.70
N TRP A 168 -10.06 -5.59 -25.96
CA TRP A 168 -9.12 -6.00 -24.94
C TRP A 168 -8.85 -4.86 -23.96
N ASP A 169 -8.60 -3.65 -24.46
CA ASP A 169 -8.37 -2.44 -23.68
C ASP A 169 -9.62 -2.03 -22.88
N ARG A 170 -10.83 -2.22 -23.41
CA ARG A 170 -12.08 -2.01 -22.64
C ARG A 170 -12.23 -3.02 -21.52
N GLY A 171 -11.94 -4.29 -21.79
CA GLY A 171 -11.92 -5.34 -20.77
C GLY A 171 -10.90 -5.00 -19.68
N TYR A 172 -9.67 -4.69 -20.10
CA TYR A 172 -8.57 -4.30 -19.23
C TYR A 172 -8.92 -3.07 -18.40
N GLN A 173 -9.43 -1.98 -19.00
CA GLN A 173 -9.82 -0.75 -18.29
C GLN A 173 -10.90 -0.97 -17.22
N ASN A 174 -11.77 -1.98 -17.38
CA ASN A 174 -12.74 -2.32 -16.33
C ASN A 174 -12.08 -2.94 -15.09
N PHE A 175 -10.87 -3.49 -15.23
CA PHE A 175 -10.11 -4.13 -14.14
C PHE A 175 -8.90 -3.31 -13.69
N SER A 176 -8.28 -2.55 -14.58
CA SER A 176 -7.15 -1.67 -14.31
C SER A 176 -7.65 -0.27 -14.00
N PHE A 177 -8.33 -0.09 -12.87
CA PHE A 177 -8.51 1.25 -12.35
C PHE A 177 -7.17 1.71 -11.76
N PHE A 178 -6.33 2.26 -12.64
CA PHE A 178 -5.01 2.87 -12.44
C PHE A 178 -3.88 1.89 -12.08
N SER A 179 -2.98 1.62 -13.04
CA SER A 179 -1.69 0.99 -12.74
C SER A 179 -0.73 2.03 -12.13
N SER A 180 0.16 1.58 -11.24
CA SER A 180 1.21 2.40 -10.59
C SER A 180 2.17 3.07 -11.59
N GLU A 181 2.20 2.59 -12.84
CA GLU A 181 3.05 3.13 -13.90
C GLU A 181 2.48 4.42 -14.53
N GLU A 182 1.15 4.50 -14.74
CA GLU A 182 0.46 5.74 -15.16
C GLU A 182 0.47 6.81 -14.06
N LEU A 183 0.54 6.36 -12.80
CA LEU A 183 0.63 7.15 -11.57
C LEU A 183 1.94 7.95 -11.43
N SER A 184 3.03 7.49 -12.06
CA SER A 184 4.35 8.16 -11.93
C SER A 184 4.50 9.44 -12.76
N SER A 185 3.59 9.68 -13.71
CA SER A 185 3.78 10.71 -14.75
C SER A 185 3.15 12.08 -14.44
N SER A 186 2.26 12.20 -13.44
CA SER A 186 1.69 13.50 -13.06
C SER A 186 1.16 13.55 -11.62
N ASN A 187 1.34 14.67 -10.92
CA ASN A 187 0.70 14.89 -9.60
C ASN A 187 -0.83 14.75 -9.65
N ARG A 188 -1.43 14.99 -10.82
CA ARG A 188 -2.88 14.90 -11.04
C ARG A 188 -3.38 13.44 -11.03
N SER A 189 -2.60 12.49 -11.53
CA SER A 189 -2.99 11.07 -11.50
C SER A 189 -2.94 10.51 -10.08
N ALA A 190 -1.94 10.91 -9.27
CA ALA A 190 -1.87 10.53 -7.86
C ALA A 190 -3.09 11.02 -7.05
N GLU A 191 -3.54 12.25 -7.28
CA GLU A 191 -4.72 12.80 -6.60
C GLU A 191 -6.02 12.07 -7.00
N LEU A 192 -6.20 11.74 -8.28
CA LEU A 192 -7.37 11.00 -8.76
C LEU A 192 -7.45 9.59 -8.18
N VAL A 193 -6.31 8.91 -8.03
CA VAL A 193 -6.28 7.57 -7.41
C VAL A 193 -6.61 7.66 -5.93
N ARG A 194 -6.04 8.63 -5.21
CA ARG A 194 -6.40 8.88 -3.81
C ARG A 194 -7.89 9.14 -3.65
N GLU A 195 -8.47 9.99 -4.49
CA GLU A 195 -9.92 10.26 -4.47
C GLU A 195 -10.74 8.99 -4.74
N ALA A 196 -10.34 8.17 -5.72
CA ALA A 196 -11.02 6.92 -6.03
C ALA A 196 -10.95 5.91 -4.87
N VAL A 197 -9.79 5.75 -4.25
CA VAL A 197 -9.61 4.87 -3.09
C VAL A 197 -10.43 5.35 -1.89
N VAL A 198 -10.40 6.64 -1.58
CA VAL A 198 -11.21 7.22 -0.50
C VAL A 198 -12.70 7.02 -0.77
N ARG A 199 -13.16 7.25 -1.99
CA ARG A 199 -14.55 7.03 -2.39
C ARG A 199 -14.97 5.57 -2.21
N ASP A 200 -14.16 4.62 -2.68
CA ASP A 200 -14.46 3.20 -2.59
C ASP A 200 -14.48 2.73 -1.13
N TRP A 201 -13.55 3.23 -0.30
CA TRP A 201 -13.55 2.99 1.14
C TRP A 201 -14.83 3.53 1.82
N VAL A 202 -15.27 4.74 1.47
CA VAL A 202 -16.53 5.31 1.99
C VAL A 202 -17.72 4.44 1.59
N MET A 203 -17.77 3.98 0.34
CA MET A 203 -18.84 3.11 -0.14
C MET A 203 -18.86 1.76 0.58
N ALA A 204 -17.69 1.15 0.80
CA ALA A 204 -17.57 -0.11 1.52
C ALA A 204 -18.09 0.03 2.96
N GLN A 205 -17.67 1.07 3.67
CA GLN A 205 -18.14 1.34 5.03
C GLN A 205 -19.66 1.62 5.10
N GLU A 206 -20.22 2.29 4.11
CA GLU A 206 -21.66 2.53 4.08
C GLU A 206 -22.43 1.23 3.76
N ALA A 207 -21.90 0.39 2.86
CA ALA A 207 -22.41 -0.95 2.61
C ALA A 207 -22.40 -1.80 3.89
N ASP A 208 -21.34 -1.71 4.70
CA ASP A 208 -21.25 -2.36 6.00
C ASP A 208 -22.34 -1.92 6.97
N LYS A 209 -22.60 -0.60 7.07
CA LYS A 209 -23.68 -0.07 7.92
C LYS A 209 -25.05 -0.56 7.48
N LEU A 210 -25.24 -0.74 6.17
CA LEU A 210 -26.47 -1.27 5.59
C LEU A 210 -26.57 -2.80 5.68
N GLY A 211 -25.53 -3.47 6.20
CA GLY A 211 -25.47 -4.93 6.28
C GLY A 211 -25.38 -5.60 4.90
N ILE A 212 -24.95 -4.88 3.87
CA ILE A 212 -24.74 -5.43 2.54
C ILE A 212 -23.46 -6.28 2.60
N ARG A 213 -23.58 -7.54 2.21
CA ARG A 213 -22.49 -8.51 2.17
C ARG A 213 -22.48 -9.19 0.81
N VAL A 214 -21.29 -9.38 0.23
CA VAL A 214 -21.12 -10.18 -0.99
C VAL A 214 -20.73 -11.59 -0.54
N SER A 215 -21.44 -12.60 -1.02
CA SER A 215 -21.12 -13.99 -0.66
C SER A 215 -19.86 -14.48 -1.39
N ASN A 216 -19.11 -15.39 -0.77
CA ASN A 216 -17.92 -16.00 -1.37
C ASN A 216 -18.25 -16.70 -2.71
N ASP A 217 -19.45 -17.25 -2.83
CA ASP A 217 -19.95 -17.83 -4.08
C ASP A 217 -20.09 -16.77 -5.18
N THR A 218 -20.58 -15.58 -4.84
CA THR A 218 -20.68 -14.44 -5.78
C THR A 218 -19.30 -13.96 -6.24
N ILE A 219 -18.33 -13.88 -5.33
CA ILE A 219 -16.93 -13.52 -5.65
C ILE A 219 -16.32 -14.58 -6.58
N THR A 220 -16.50 -15.85 -6.23
CA THR A 220 -16.02 -16.99 -7.03
C THR A 220 -16.62 -16.99 -8.43
N ASP A 221 -17.93 -16.77 -8.54
CA ASP A 221 -18.63 -16.72 -9.82
C ASP A 221 -18.19 -15.51 -10.66
N PHE A 222 -17.92 -14.37 -10.02
CA PHE A 222 -17.35 -13.21 -10.67
C PHE A 222 -15.97 -13.50 -11.27
N VAL A 223 -15.05 -14.08 -10.50
CA VAL A 223 -13.71 -14.47 -10.98
C VAL A 223 -13.81 -15.49 -12.12
N LYS A 224 -14.67 -16.51 -12.00
CA LYS A 224 -14.90 -17.51 -13.07
C LYS A 224 -15.41 -16.86 -14.35
N LYS A 225 -16.31 -15.88 -14.22
CA LYS A 225 -16.85 -15.14 -15.36
C LYS A 225 -15.80 -14.22 -15.98
N ALA A 226 -14.97 -13.57 -15.16
CA ALA A 226 -13.88 -12.71 -15.62
C ALA A 226 -12.80 -13.51 -16.36
N SER A 227 -12.52 -14.74 -15.92
CA SER A 227 -11.58 -15.66 -16.56
C SER A 227 -12.20 -16.54 -17.66
N LEU A 228 -13.45 -16.31 -18.05
CA LEU A 228 -14.10 -17.14 -19.05
C LEU A 228 -13.48 -16.90 -20.42
N ASN A 229 -12.74 -17.88 -20.92
CA ASN A 229 -12.25 -17.87 -22.29
C ASN A 229 -13.42 -18.06 -23.26
N ARG A 230 -13.62 -17.09 -24.16
CA ARG A 230 -14.79 -17.07 -25.05
C ARG A 230 -14.77 -18.19 -26.09
N ASP A 231 -13.58 -18.63 -26.51
CA ASP A 231 -13.41 -19.63 -27.56
C ASP A 231 -13.55 -21.04 -27.01
N THR A 232 -12.91 -21.32 -25.86
CA THR A 232 -12.93 -22.64 -25.24
C THR A 232 -14.14 -22.84 -24.31
N LYS A 233 -14.82 -21.76 -23.93
CA LYS A 233 -15.87 -21.74 -22.88
C LYS A 233 -15.41 -22.30 -21.53
N LYS A 234 -14.10 -22.32 -21.29
CA LYS A 234 -13.50 -22.75 -20.02
C LYS A 234 -13.10 -21.51 -19.21
N SER A 235 -13.42 -21.54 -17.91
CA SER A 235 -12.87 -20.60 -16.94
C SER A 235 -11.50 -21.05 -16.48
N ILE A 236 -10.81 -20.20 -15.71
CA ILE A 236 -9.60 -20.59 -14.99
C ILE A 236 -9.85 -21.85 -14.15
N ASP A 237 -8.88 -22.76 -14.12
CA ASP A 237 -8.91 -23.90 -13.22
C ASP A 237 -8.47 -23.49 -11.80
N ARG A 238 -8.79 -24.34 -10.81
CA ARG A 238 -8.48 -24.05 -9.40
C ARG A 238 -6.98 -23.97 -9.11
N GLU A 239 -6.17 -24.83 -9.70
CA GLU A 239 -4.71 -24.88 -9.52
C GLU A 239 -4.05 -23.60 -10.07
N LYS A 240 -4.44 -23.17 -11.27
CA LYS A 240 -3.99 -21.90 -11.85
C LYS A 240 -4.45 -20.69 -11.03
N PHE A 241 -5.67 -20.71 -10.55
CA PHE A 241 -6.19 -19.66 -9.67
C PHE A 241 -5.38 -19.53 -8.38
N ILE A 242 -5.07 -20.67 -7.72
CA ILE A 242 -4.21 -20.69 -6.53
C ILE A 242 -2.83 -20.13 -6.86
N LYS A 243 -2.26 -20.55 -8.00
CA LYS A 243 -0.95 -20.07 -8.46
C LYS A 243 -0.91 -18.55 -8.65
N PHE A 244 -1.90 -17.96 -9.32
CA PHE A 244 -1.93 -16.50 -9.50
C PHE A 244 -2.11 -15.75 -8.20
N ARG A 245 -2.91 -16.29 -7.29
CA ARG A 245 -3.07 -15.73 -5.95
C ARG A 245 -1.74 -15.71 -5.19
N GLU A 246 -0.98 -16.80 -5.24
CA GLU A 246 0.36 -16.88 -4.63
C GLU A 246 1.37 -15.94 -5.30
N GLU A 247 1.37 -15.86 -6.64
CA GLU A 247 2.27 -14.96 -7.40
C GLU A 247 1.99 -13.48 -7.12
N THR A 248 0.74 -13.13 -6.82
CA THR A 248 0.34 -11.77 -6.48
C THR A 248 0.43 -11.46 -4.98
N SER A 249 0.85 -12.43 -4.15
CA SER A 249 0.88 -12.30 -2.69
C SER A 249 -0.48 -11.96 -2.06
N LEU A 250 -1.58 -12.27 -2.75
CA LEU A 250 -2.93 -12.07 -2.25
C LEU A 250 -3.30 -13.26 -1.36
N SER A 251 -3.72 -13.06 -0.11
CA SER A 251 -4.18 -14.17 0.72
C SER A 251 -5.62 -14.59 0.37
N GLU A 252 -6.09 -15.71 0.91
CA GLU A 252 -7.48 -16.12 0.73
C GLU A 252 -8.45 -15.18 1.46
N SER A 253 -8.08 -14.73 2.66
CA SER A 253 -8.83 -13.72 3.40
C SER A 253 -8.92 -12.41 2.63
N ASP A 254 -7.83 -11.95 2.00
CA ASP A 254 -7.85 -10.68 1.25
C ASP A 254 -8.82 -10.68 0.05
N LEU A 255 -9.23 -11.86 -0.42
CA LEU A 255 -10.19 -11.99 -1.52
C LEU A 255 -11.64 -12.11 -1.05
N TYR A 256 -11.87 -12.70 0.12
CA TYR A 256 -13.21 -13.07 0.59
C TYR A 256 -13.72 -12.28 1.80
N ASP A 257 -12.84 -11.58 2.52
CA ASP A 257 -13.18 -10.71 3.67
C ASP A 257 -13.29 -9.24 3.23
#